data_AF-A0A914YER3-F1
#
_entry.id   AF-A0A914YER3-F1
#
_cell.length_a   1.000
_cell.length_b   1.000
_cell.length_c   1.000
_cell.angle_alpha   90.00
_cell.angle_beta   90.00
_cell.angle_gamma   90.00
#
_symmetry.space_group_name_H-M   'P 1'
#
loop_
_entity.id
_entity.type
_entity.pdbx_description
1 polymer ?
#
loop_
_entity_poly.entity_id
_entity_poly.type
_entity_poly.pdbx_seq_one_letter_code
_entity_poly.pdbx_strand_id
1 'polypeptide(L)'
;MLQKNAMWSCHFNDNTYVNIPILKKKLKDINHELPYYFGATLNQMPIIVNGEIFWYAKNGACLSRGALEKISTTILNHKFYSDFIKHDKMTGEVALGYLTSKRFTIRSPAFL
;
A
#
# COMPACT_ATOMS: atom_id res chain seq x y z
N MET A 1 10.68 -8.90 9.79
CA MET A 1 10.61 -10.27 9.23
C MET A 1 9.33 -10.41 8.42
N LEU A 2 9.42 -10.65 7.11
CA LEU A 2 8.25 -11.02 6.30
C LEU A 2 7.93 -12.50 6.58
N GLN A 3 6.77 -12.78 7.17
CA GLN A 3 6.29 -14.15 7.30
C GLN A 3 5.78 -14.63 5.94
N LYS A 4 6.37 -15.71 5.40
CA LYS A 4 6.05 -16.26 4.07
C LYS A 4 4.56 -16.55 3.83
N ASN A 5 3.77 -16.78 4.88
CA ASN A 5 2.36 -17.13 4.79
C ASN A 5 1.43 -16.10 5.45
N ALA A 6 1.89 -14.87 5.69
CA ALA A 6 1.01 -13.84 6.24
C ALA A 6 -0.17 -13.57 5.29
N MET A 7 -1.40 -13.51 5.83
CA MET A 7 -2.58 -13.08 5.07
C MET A 7 -2.53 -11.56 4.80
N TRP A 8 -2.00 -10.82 5.78
CA TRP A 8 -1.90 -9.37 5.74
C TRP A 8 -0.51 -8.96 6.23
N SER A 9 0.13 -8.02 5.52
CA SER A 9 1.33 -7.35 5.98
C SER A 9 1.02 -5.88 6.17
N CYS A 10 1.23 -5.38 7.39
CA CYS A 10 1.00 -3.98 7.71
C CYS A 10 2.31 -3.32 8.12
N HIS A 11 2.50 -2.08 7.68
CA HIS A 11 3.58 -1.21 8.10
C HIS A 11 2.98 0.08 8.64
N PHE A 12 3.52 0.57 9.75
CA PHE A 12 3.10 1.80 10.40
C PHE A 12 4.36 2.57 10.80
N ASN A 13 4.27 3.90 10.80
CA ASN A 13 5.36 4.74 11.28
C ASN A 13 5.51 4.58 12.80
N ASP A 14 6.70 4.86 13.32
CA ASP A 14 7.03 4.67 14.74
C ASP A 14 6.15 5.51 15.69
N ASN A 15 5.55 6.59 15.17
CA ASN A 15 4.69 7.50 15.92
C ASN A 15 3.19 7.21 15.73
N THR A 16 2.82 6.11 15.07
CA THR A 16 1.42 5.75 14.81
C THR A 16 0.90 4.80 15.88
N TYR A 17 -0.15 5.20 16.61
CA TYR A 17 -0.90 4.28 17.48
C TYR A 17 -1.76 3.34 16.65
N VAL A 18 -1.69 2.03 16.92
CA VAL A 18 -2.48 1.01 16.22
C VAL A 18 -3.29 0.19 17.21
N ASN A 19 -4.62 0.26 17.08
CA ASN A 19 -5.50 -0.66 17.79
C ASN A 19 -5.54 -2.02 17.07
N ILE A 20 -4.65 -2.93 17.48
CA ILE A 20 -4.48 -4.25 16.86
C ILE A 20 -5.77 -5.10 16.88
N PRO A 21 -6.54 -5.19 18.00
CA PRO A 21 -7.80 -5.94 18.00
C PRO A 21 -8.81 -5.46 16.94
N ILE A 22 -9.00 -4.15 16.81
CA ILE A 22 -9.90 -3.57 15.82
C ILE A 22 -9.38 -3.83 14.40
N LEU A 23 -8.07 -3.67 14.18
CA LEU A 23 -7.44 -3.96 12.89
C LEU A 23 -7.69 -5.42 12.48
N LYS A 24 -7.43 -6.38 13.37
CA LYS A 24 -7.67 -7.81 13.11
C LYS A 24 -9.14 -8.09 12.81
N LYS A 25 -10.07 -7.48 13.57
CA LYS A 25 -11.51 -7.64 13.33
C LYS A 25 -11.90 -7.17 11.92
N LYS A 26 -11.37 -6.02 11.47
CA LYS A 26 -11.65 -5.48 10.13
C LYS A 26 -11.09 -6.36 9.01
N LEU A 27 -9.86 -6.82 9.17
CA LEU A 27 -9.18 -7.61 8.13
C LEU A 27 -9.68 -9.05 8.02
N LYS A 28 -10.36 -9.57 9.07
CA LYS A 28 -10.81 -10.97 9.15
C LYS A 28 -11.76 -11.36 8.03
N ASP A 29 -12.70 -10.49 7.68
CA ASP A 29 -13.81 -10.82 6.76
C ASP A 29 -13.49 -10.45 5.30
N ILE A 30 -12.28 -9.95 5.05
CA ILE A 30 -11.83 -9.52 3.71
C ILE A 30 -10.97 -10.63 3.11
N ASN A 31 -11.31 -11.05 1.89
CA ASN A 31 -10.54 -12.07 1.17
C ASN A 31 -9.11 -11.57 0.87
N HIS A 32 -8.13 -12.07 1.62
CA HIS A 32 -6.73 -11.68 1.50
C HIS A 32 -6.04 -12.14 0.20
N GLU A 33 -6.64 -13.07 -0.55
CA GLU A 33 -6.12 -13.49 -1.86
C GLU A 33 -6.40 -12.45 -2.96
N LEU A 34 -7.34 -11.53 -2.74
CA LEU A 34 -7.57 -10.41 -3.64
C LEU A 34 -6.62 -9.24 -3.32
N PRO A 35 -6.24 -8.42 -4.32
CA PRO A 35 -5.20 -7.41 -4.16
C PRO A 35 -5.74 -6.14 -3.49
N TYR A 36 -5.73 -6.12 -2.16
CA TYR A 36 -6.18 -4.98 -1.35
C TYR A 36 -5.00 -4.17 -0.80
N TYR A 37 -5.19 -2.85 -0.81
CA TYR A 37 -4.34 -1.88 -0.16
C TYR A 37 -5.21 -0.96 0.70
N PHE A 38 -5.01 -1.02 2.01
CA PHE A 38 -5.75 -0.21 2.98
C PHE A 38 -4.81 0.70 3.73
N GLY A 39 -5.20 1.96 3.89
CA GLY A 39 -4.51 2.92 4.74
C GLY A 39 -5.20 4.27 4.71
N ALA A 40 -4.81 5.16 5.63
CA ALA A 40 -5.41 6.47 5.75
C ALA A 40 -4.84 7.42 4.68
N THR A 41 -5.72 8.06 3.93
CA THR A 41 -5.39 9.15 2.98
C THR A 41 -5.77 10.52 3.56
N LEU A 42 -6.12 10.58 4.84
CA LEU A 42 -6.73 11.75 5.48
C LEU A 42 -5.85 13.01 5.32
N ASN A 43 -6.50 14.12 4.96
CA ASN A 43 -5.89 15.44 4.77
C ASN A 43 -4.82 15.49 3.66
N GLN A 44 -4.82 14.54 2.73
CA GLN A 44 -3.95 14.59 1.56
C GLN A 44 -4.74 14.92 0.30
N MET A 45 -4.11 15.63 -0.62
CA MET A 45 -4.53 15.68 -2.02
C MET A 45 -3.83 14.56 -2.78
N PRO A 46 -4.43 14.01 -3.85
CA PRO A 46 -3.72 13.07 -4.69
C PRO A 46 -2.49 13.75 -5.27
N ILE A 47 -1.43 12.97 -5.49
CA ILE A 47 -0.16 13.48 -6.02
C ILE A 47 -0.04 13.13 -7.50
N ILE A 48 0.81 13.90 -8.18
CA ILE A 48 1.10 13.73 -9.60
C ILE A 48 2.56 13.30 -9.75
N VAL A 49 2.77 12.12 -10.32
CA VAL A 49 4.11 11.62 -10.68
C VAL A 49 4.08 11.10 -12.11
N ASN A 50 4.96 11.58 -12.98
CA ASN A 50 5.00 11.20 -14.40
C ASN A 50 3.63 11.35 -15.11
N GLY A 51 2.86 12.37 -14.76
CA GLY A 51 1.51 12.62 -15.31
C GLY A 51 0.39 11.74 -14.72
N GLU A 52 0.72 10.83 -13.80
CA GLU A 52 -0.25 9.94 -13.17
C GLU A 52 -0.74 10.53 -11.84
N ILE A 53 -2.06 10.57 -11.66
CA ILE A 53 -2.71 11.08 -10.46
C ILE A 53 -3.14 9.91 -9.57
N PHE A 54 -2.62 9.85 -8.36
CA PHE A 54 -2.96 8.77 -7.43
C PHE A 54 -2.96 9.18 -5.97
N TRP A 55 -3.67 8.38 -5.19
CA TRP A 55 -3.70 8.44 -3.74
C TRP A 55 -2.71 7.44 -3.17
N TYR A 56 -2.15 7.77 -2.01
CA TYR A 56 -1.30 6.88 -1.24
C TYR A 56 -1.67 7.00 0.24
N ALA A 57 -1.43 5.95 1.01
CA ALA A 57 -1.64 6.00 2.45
C ALA A 57 -0.44 6.63 3.14
N LYS A 58 -0.70 7.56 4.05
CA LYS A 58 0.31 8.20 4.91
C LYS A 58 0.21 7.63 6.32
N ASN A 59 1.35 7.43 6.97
CA ASN A 59 1.48 6.93 8.34
C ASN A 59 1.15 5.45 8.56
N GLY A 60 1.00 4.71 7.47
CA GLY A 60 0.89 3.27 7.50
C GLY A 60 -0.17 2.70 6.58
N ALA A 61 0.01 1.44 6.24
CA ALA A 61 -0.88 0.69 5.38
C ALA A 61 -0.82 -0.81 5.64
N CYS A 62 -1.88 -1.50 5.25
CA CYS A 62 -1.96 -2.95 5.18
C CYS A 62 -2.12 -3.40 3.72
N LEU A 63 -1.32 -4.40 3.34
CA LEU A 63 -1.39 -5.09 2.07
C LEU A 63 -1.87 -6.52 2.30
N SER A 64 -2.80 -6.97 1.48
CA SER A 64 -3.18 -8.38 1.44
C SER A 64 -2.10 -9.23 0.80
N ARG A 65 -2.19 -10.56 0.95
CA ARG A 65 -1.33 -11.51 0.25
C ARG A 65 -1.35 -11.32 -1.27
N GLY A 66 -2.54 -11.27 -1.86
CA GLY A 66 -2.69 -11.05 -3.31
C GLY A 66 -2.09 -9.72 -3.78
N ALA A 67 -2.11 -8.68 -2.93
CA ALA A 67 -1.47 -7.41 -3.24
C ALA A 67 0.07 -7.55 -3.26
N LEU A 68 0.64 -8.23 -2.27
CA LEU A 68 2.09 -8.46 -2.17
C LEU A 68 2.61 -9.28 -3.34
N GLU A 69 1.90 -10.34 -3.75
CA GLU A 69 2.30 -11.16 -4.90
C GLU A 69 2.31 -10.35 -6.19
N LYS A 70 1.28 -9.51 -6.41
CA LYS A 70 1.20 -8.64 -7.59
C LYS A 70 2.26 -7.52 -7.58
N ILE A 71 2.59 -6.98 -6.42
CA ILE A 71 3.66 -5.98 -6.27
C ILE A 71 5.02 -6.64 -6.49
N SER A 72 5.28 -7.80 -5.87
CA SER A 72 6.55 -8.52 -5.95
C SER A 72 6.90 -8.84 -7.40
N THR A 73 5.97 -9.43 -8.14
CA THR A 73 6.14 -9.70 -9.59
C THR A 73 6.42 -8.43 -10.41
N THR A 74 5.87 -7.28 -10.01
CA THR A 74 6.10 -5.99 -10.68
C THR A 74 7.47 -5.40 -10.37
N ILE A 75 7.91 -5.43 -9.12
CA ILE A 75 9.22 -4.92 -8.69
C ILE A 75 10.35 -5.76 -9.31
N LEU A 76 10.19 -7.08 -9.33
CA LEU A 76 11.16 -8.01 -9.94
C LEU A 76 11.34 -7.82 -11.45
N ASN A 77 10.40 -7.14 -12.12
CA ASN A 77 10.52 -6.84 -13.56
C ASN A 77 11.35 -5.58 -13.86
N HIS A 78 12.06 -5.02 -12.87
CA HIS A 78 13.08 -3.95 -12.96
C HIS A 78 12.68 -2.60 -13.61
N LYS A 79 11.58 -2.53 -14.37
CA LYS A 79 11.04 -1.29 -14.95
C LYS A 79 10.59 -0.28 -13.90
N PHE A 80 10.22 -0.75 -12.71
CA PHE A 80 9.80 0.14 -11.63
C PHE A 80 10.94 1.05 -11.19
N TYR A 81 12.12 0.49 -10.88
CA TYR A 81 13.26 1.26 -10.35
C TYR A 81 13.75 2.37 -11.28
N SER A 82 13.74 2.15 -12.60
CA SER A 82 14.20 3.15 -13.57
C SER A 82 13.30 4.40 -13.66
N ASP A 83 12.00 4.23 -13.40
CA ASP A 83 11.03 5.34 -13.33
C ASP A 83 11.00 5.99 -11.94
N PHE A 84 11.51 5.26 -10.93
CA PHE A 84 11.42 5.56 -9.51
C PHE A 84 12.50 6.51 -9.00
N ILE A 85 13.75 6.37 -9.49
CA ILE A 85 14.93 7.12 -8.99
C ILE A 85 14.91 8.61 -9.41
N LYS A 86 14.08 9.01 -10.36
CA LYS A 86 14.14 10.34 -10.98
C LYS A 86 13.34 11.43 -10.25
N HIS A 87 12.70 11.13 -9.12
CA HIS A 87 11.78 12.07 -8.45
C HIS A 87 12.07 12.21 -6.95
N ASP A 88 12.41 13.43 -6.53
CA ASP A 88 12.68 13.77 -5.12
C ASP A 88 11.48 13.58 -4.18
N LYS A 89 10.26 13.49 -4.73
CA LYS A 89 9.01 13.28 -3.96
C LYS A 89 8.72 11.81 -3.64
N MET A 90 9.58 10.89 -4.07
CA MET A 90 9.31 9.45 -4.07
C MET A 90 9.71 8.77 -2.76
N THR A 91 8.87 8.88 -1.73
CA THR A 91 9.00 8.12 -0.47
C THR A 91 8.50 6.68 -0.65
N GLY A 92 8.81 5.79 0.32
CA GLY A 92 8.29 4.42 0.30
C GLY A 92 6.75 4.32 0.30
N GLU A 93 6.06 5.27 0.95
CA GLU A 93 4.60 5.36 0.94
C GLU A 93 4.06 5.74 -0.44
N VAL A 94 4.68 6.75 -1.07
CA VAL A 94 4.36 7.19 -2.44
C VAL A 94 4.59 6.08 -3.45
N ALA A 95 5.67 5.31 -3.27
CA ALA A 95 6.00 4.14 -4.07
C ALA A 95 4.88 3.11 -4.12
N LEU A 96 4.40 2.74 -2.93
CA LEU A 96 3.33 1.79 -2.76
C LEU A 96 2.05 2.36 -3.36
N GLY A 97 1.72 3.63 -3.10
CA GLY A 97 0.60 4.30 -3.76
C GLY A 97 0.66 4.20 -5.29
N TYR A 98 1.83 4.47 -5.89
CA TYR A 98 2.00 4.38 -7.34
C TYR A 98 1.79 2.95 -7.86
N LEU A 99 2.46 1.97 -7.24
CA LEU A 99 2.37 0.55 -7.62
C LEU A 99 0.95 0.00 -7.52
N THR A 100 0.25 0.37 -6.44
CA THR A 100 -1.11 -0.09 -6.17
C THR A 100 -2.14 0.63 -7.05
N SER A 101 -1.92 1.92 -7.36
CA SER A 101 -2.86 2.75 -8.12
C SER A 101 -3.19 2.19 -9.50
N LYS A 102 -2.19 1.66 -10.21
CA LYS A 102 -2.36 1.13 -11.57
C LYS A 102 -2.89 -0.30 -11.63
N ARG A 103 -2.97 -0.99 -10.49
CA ARG A 103 -3.03 -2.45 -10.47
C ARG A 103 -4.09 -3.05 -9.58
N PHE A 104 -4.66 -2.30 -8.64
CA PHE A 104 -5.64 -2.84 -7.69
C PHE A 104 -7.06 -2.35 -7.99
N THR A 105 -8.01 -3.29 -7.99
CA THR A 105 -9.40 -3.06 -8.40
C THR A 105 -10.24 -2.41 -7.29
N ILE A 106 -9.80 -2.45 -6.03
CA ILE A 106 -10.61 -1.98 -4.90
C ILE A 106 -9.78 -1.05 -4.00
N ARG A 107 -10.15 0.24 -4.03
CA ARG A 107 -9.65 1.28 -3.13
C ARG A 107 -10.76 1.56 -2.12
N SER A 108 -10.56 1.22 -0.84
CA SER A 108 -11.51 1.61 0.19
C SER A 108 -11.06 2.92 0.83
N PRO A 109 -11.95 3.90 1.03
CA PRO A 109 -11.61 5.10 1.77
C PRO A 109 -11.27 4.74 3.21
N ALA A 110 -10.09 5.19 3.62
CA ALA A 110 -9.53 5.33 4.98
C ALA A 110 -10.14 4.47 6.11
N PHE A 111 -9.30 3.63 6.70
CA PHE A 111 -9.47 3.22 8.09
C PHE A 111 -8.13 3.27 8.81
N LEU A 112 -7.91 4.38 9.52
CA LEU A 112 -7.28 4.50 10.84
C LEU A 112 -7.47 5.94 11.30
#